data_AF-A0A268TIA9-F1
#
_entry.id   AF-A0A268TIA9-F1
#
_cell.length_a   1.000
_cell.length_b   1.000
_cell.length_c   1.000
_cell.angle_alpha   90.00
_cell.angle_beta   90.00
_cell.angle_gamma   90.00
#
_symmetry.space_group_name_H-M   'P 1'
#
loop_
_entity.id
_entity.type
_entity.pdbx_description
1 polymer ?
#
loop_
_entity_poly.entity_id
_entity_poly.type
_entity_poly.pdbx_seq_one_letter_code
_entity_poly.pdbx_strand_id
1 'polypeptide(L)'
;MSLSKPKISIGSLGGTISMTKKSQGQGVAPSLNAEDFIAAIPGIEKLACLHAQGLFQLPSGHLKFEMIMDALNWAFKQVDEGASGVILTQGTDTLEESAFLCDLLWDRAEPLILMGAMRTPESIGAEGVRNLYNSIICAISPNSKNRGVMVVMNDTIHAARWVRKSHSLLVNTFESDGKTYGLIAEGRVEYFYPPLYRKTFDLPKRLDKKVFLYEEVLSGGVEIIDWVEKTQDGLVIAGFGAGHVSAEMAYKIGELNKKIPVVVCTRTTDGPSVYQTYGYIGAEIDLMARGICMGGYLSERKARILLWVILNNHLDMQAFKDYLQTLVC
;
A
#
# COMPACT_ATOMS: atom_id res chain seq x y z
N MET A 1 -38.10 13.93 3.77
CA MET A 1 -37.43 12.68 4.22
C MET A 1 -36.01 13.04 4.59
N SER A 2 -35.62 12.92 5.88
CA SER A 2 -34.23 13.09 6.29
C SER A 2 -33.41 12.00 5.60
N LEU A 3 -32.57 12.36 4.64
CA LEU A 3 -31.58 11.43 4.08
C LEU A 3 -30.78 10.86 5.25
N SER A 4 -30.75 9.52 5.38
CA SER A 4 -29.90 8.87 6.37
C SER A 4 -28.45 9.23 6.06
N LYS A 5 -27.71 9.70 7.07
CA LYS A 5 -26.29 10.06 6.92
C LYS A 5 -25.49 8.85 6.41
N PRO A 6 -24.46 9.04 5.57
CA PRO A 6 -23.62 7.94 5.11
C PRO A 6 -22.98 7.24 6.31
N LYS A 7 -23.04 5.91 6.31
CA LYS A 7 -22.34 5.06 7.30
C LYS A 7 -20.87 4.95 6.88
N ILE A 8 -19.95 5.32 7.75
CA ILE A 8 -18.51 5.16 7.57
C ILE A 8 -17.99 4.20 8.63
N SER A 9 -17.31 3.14 8.20
CA SER A 9 -16.72 2.16 9.11
C SER A 9 -15.21 2.40 9.25
N ILE A 10 -14.72 2.45 10.48
CA ILE A 10 -13.33 2.73 10.84
C ILE A 10 -12.74 1.52 11.56
N GLY A 11 -11.79 0.83 10.92
CA GLY A 11 -11.07 -0.29 11.48
C GLY A 11 -9.67 0.14 11.92
N SER A 12 -9.27 -0.13 13.16
CA SER A 12 -7.89 0.12 13.60
C SER A 12 -7.04 -1.15 13.57
N LEU A 13 -5.88 -1.07 12.91
CA LEU A 13 -4.84 -2.10 12.93
C LEU A 13 -3.77 -1.82 14.01
N GLY A 14 -3.95 -0.71 14.75
CA GLY A 14 -2.96 -0.13 15.64
C GLY A 14 -2.39 1.17 15.08
N GLY A 15 -1.22 1.55 15.59
CA GLY A 15 -0.58 2.82 15.25
C GLY A 15 -0.99 3.97 16.16
N THR A 16 -0.37 5.11 15.87
CA THR A 16 -0.20 6.23 16.77
C THR A 16 -1.49 6.96 17.15
N ILE A 17 -2.54 6.89 16.32
CA ILE A 17 -3.82 7.60 16.53
C ILE A 17 -4.69 6.91 17.59
N SER A 18 -4.56 5.60 17.72
CA SER A 18 -5.32 4.76 18.67
C SER A 18 -4.74 4.73 20.08
N MET A 19 -3.86 5.67 20.43
CA MET A 19 -3.08 5.68 21.66
C MET A 19 -3.40 6.91 22.50
N THR A 20 -4.13 6.76 23.62
CA THR A 20 -4.30 7.84 24.63
C THR A 20 -3.85 7.34 26.02
N LYS A 21 -3.48 8.22 26.95
CA LYS A 21 -3.17 7.78 28.34
C LYS A 21 -4.46 7.68 29.17
N LYS A 22 -4.65 6.55 29.87
CA LYS A 22 -5.51 6.50 31.05
C LYS A 22 -4.69 6.85 32.29
N SER A 23 -4.86 8.07 32.81
CA SER A 23 -4.35 8.57 34.11
C SER A 23 -2.83 8.46 34.38
N GLN A 24 -2.31 9.32 35.26
CA GLN A 24 -0.89 9.33 35.63
C GLN A 24 -0.45 7.98 36.22
N GLY A 25 0.50 7.31 35.55
CA GLY A 25 1.21 6.16 36.11
C GLY A 25 0.96 4.79 35.46
N GLN A 26 -0.02 4.64 34.56
CA GLN A 26 -0.38 3.32 33.99
C GLN A 26 0.01 3.09 32.52
N GLY A 27 0.84 3.96 31.93
CA GLY A 27 1.19 3.84 30.51
C GLY A 27 0.02 4.18 29.58
N VAL A 28 0.27 4.11 28.27
CA VAL A 28 -0.67 4.47 27.22
C VAL A 28 -1.64 3.30 26.99
N ALA A 29 -2.96 3.55 27.03
CA ALA A 29 -4.00 2.55 26.88
C ALA A 29 -5.00 2.96 25.78
N PRO A 30 -5.36 2.07 24.84
CA PRO A 30 -6.05 2.44 23.62
C PRO A 30 -7.46 3.04 23.86
N SER A 31 -7.81 4.10 23.14
CA SER A 31 -9.20 4.56 22.98
C SER A 31 -9.66 4.20 21.57
N LEU A 32 -10.47 3.15 21.45
CA LEU A 32 -10.86 2.50 20.19
C LEU A 32 -12.38 2.49 20.01
N ASN A 33 -13.09 3.51 20.50
CA ASN A 33 -14.54 3.60 20.39
C ASN A 33 -14.96 4.77 19.48
N ALA A 34 -16.06 4.59 18.74
CA ALA A 34 -16.56 5.59 17.80
C ALA A 34 -16.88 6.92 18.49
N GLU A 35 -17.31 6.87 19.75
CA GLU A 35 -17.56 8.05 20.57
C GLU A 35 -16.31 8.91 20.78
N ASP A 36 -15.12 8.30 20.88
CA ASP A 36 -13.86 9.04 21.08
C ASP A 36 -13.48 9.81 19.81
N PHE A 37 -13.71 9.24 18.63
CA PHE A 37 -13.49 9.94 17.36
C PHE A 37 -14.50 11.06 17.15
N ILE A 38 -15.76 10.85 17.52
CA ILE A 38 -16.80 11.89 17.48
C ILE A 38 -16.43 13.03 18.43
N ALA A 39 -15.97 12.73 19.64
CA ALA A 39 -15.53 13.73 20.60
C ALA A 39 -14.28 14.50 20.11
N ALA A 40 -13.35 13.83 19.43
CA ALA A 40 -12.13 14.44 18.90
C ALA A 40 -12.36 15.32 17.65
N ILE A 41 -13.46 15.11 16.93
CA ILE A 41 -13.76 15.81 15.66
C ILE A 41 -15.14 16.49 15.77
N PRO A 42 -15.21 17.72 16.35
CA PRO A 42 -16.47 18.42 16.51
C PRO A 42 -17.21 18.62 15.19
N GLY A 43 -18.49 18.23 15.13
CA GLY A 43 -19.34 18.41 13.96
C GLY A 43 -19.32 17.23 12.98
N ILE A 44 -18.50 16.20 13.20
CA ILE A 44 -18.44 15.01 12.33
C ILE A 44 -19.76 14.24 12.32
N GLU A 45 -20.50 14.28 13.43
CA GLU A 45 -21.80 13.66 13.59
C GLU A 45 -22.84 14.26 12.64
N LYS A 46 -22.62 15.48 12.14
CA LYS A 46 -23.48 16.11 11.12
C LYS A 46 -23.21 15.57 9.72
N LEU A 47 -22.00 15.06 9.49
CA LEU A 47 -21.51 14.61 8.18
C LEU A 47 -21.73 13.11 7.93
N ALA A 48 -21.51 12.27 8.94
CA ALA A 48 -21.55 10.82 8.80
C ALA A 48 -22.04 10.12 10.08
N CYS A 49 -22.52 8.88 9.92
CA CYS A 49 -22.70 7.95 11.01
C CYS A 49 -21.46 7.06 11.09
N LEU A 50 -20.70 7.15 12.20
CA LEU A 50 -19.44 6.43 12.36
C LEU A 50 -19.66 5.11 13.09
N HIS A 51 -19.06 4.04 12.56
CA HIS A 51 -18.88 2.76 13.25
C HIS A 51 -17.39 2.51 13.39
N ALA A 52 -16.88 2.30 14.60
CA ALA A 52 -15.46 2.06 14.84
C ALA A 52 -15.22 0.72 15.50
N GLN A 53 -14.19 0.00 15.07
CA GLN A 53 -13.80 -1.29 15.60
C GLN A 53 -12.26 -1.43 15.65
N GLY A 54 -11.73 -1.85 16.79
CA GLY A 54 -10.34 -2.34 16.87
C GLY A 54 -10.24 -3.73 16.23
N LEU A 55 -9.42 -3.86 15.18
CA LEU A 55 -9.17 -5.15 14.51
C LEU A 55 -7.88 -5.77 15.04
N PHE A 56 -6.82 -4.96 15.14
CA PHE A 56 -5.53 -5.33 15.70
C PHE A 56 -4.95 -4.17 16.50
N GLN A 57 -3.90 -4.45 17.28
CA GLN A 57 -3.17 -3.44 18.04
C GLN A 57 -1.66 -3.68 17.92
N LEU A 58 -1.15 -3.54 16.70
CA LEU A 58 0.25 -3.85 16.40
C LEU A 58 0.99 -2.63 15.82
N PRO A 59 2.29 -2.46 16.12
CA PRO A 59 3.15 -1.59 15.31
C PRO A 59 3.15 -2.06 13.86
N SER A 60 3.20 -1.12 12.90
CA SER A 60 3.09 -1.44 11.46
C SER A 60 4.14 -2.44 10.97
N GLY A 61 5.35 -2.43 11.54
CA GLY A 61 6.41 -3.40 11.22
C GLY A 61 6.13 -4.84 11.68
N HIS A 62 5.12 -5.08 12.52
CA HIS A 62 4.69 -6.42 12.93
C HIS A 62 3.49 -6.94 12.14
N LEU A 63 2.89 -6.11 11.28
CA LEU A 63 1.79 -6.54 10.43
C LEU A 63 2.28 -7.54 9.39
N LYS A 64 1.45 -8.54 9.13
CA LYS A 64 1.68 -9.56 8.12
C LYS A 64 0.54 -9.56 7.12
N PHE A 65 0.76 -10.17 5.95
CA PHE A 65 -0.25 -10.22 4.90
C PHE A 65 -1.57 -10.83 5.38
N GLU A 66 -1.53 -11.86 6.23
CA GLU A 66 -2.72 -12.49 6.80
C GLU A 66 -3.58 -11.48 7.59
N MET A 67 -2.95 -10.61 8.37
CA MET A 67 -3.66 -9.58 9.15
C MET A 67 -4.26 -8.49 8.25
N ILE A 68 -3.58 -8.14 7.16
CA ILE A 68 -4.11 -7.19 6.17
C ILE A 68 -5.29 -7.83 5.42
N MET A 69 -5.23 -9.13 5.12
CA MET A 69 -6.33 -9.88 4.52
C MET A 69 -7.55 -9.95 5.45
N ASP A 70 -7.35 -10.17 6.76
CA ASP A 70 -8.42 -10.12 7.75
C ASP A 70 -9.08 -8.74 7.81
N ALA A 71 -8.27 -7.67 7.80
CA ALA A 71 -8.76 -6.30 7.76
C ALA A 71 -9.54 -5.98 6.47
N LEU A 72 -9.09 -6.50 5.34
CA LEU A 72 -9.75 -6.35 4.05
C LEU A 72 -11.08 -7.12 4.01
N ASN A 73 -11.13 -8.35 4.53
CA ASN A 73 -12.37 -9.11 4.69
C ASN A 73 -13.37 -8.39 5.58
N TRP A 74 -12.90 -7.79 6.68
CA TRP A 74 -13.74 -6.92 7.49
C TRP A 74 -14.27 -5.72 6.68
N ALA A 75 -13.42 -5.05 5.89
CA ALA A 75 -13.83 -3.92 5.07
C ALA A 75 -14.91 -4.32 4.03
N PHE A 76 -14.77 -5.47 3.37
CA PHE A 76 -15.80 -5.98 2.46
C PHE A 76 -17.14 -6.16 3.18
N LYS A 77 -17.13 -6.83 4.33
CA LYS A 77 -18.33 -7.02 5.16
C LYS A 77 -18.98 -5.68 5.52
N GLN A 78 -18.20 -4.65 5.86
CA GLN A 78 -18.75 -3.34 6.19
C GLN A 78 -19.47 -2.69 5.01
N VAL A 79 -18.90 -2.78 3.80
CA VAL A 79 -19.55 -2.28 2.57
C VAL A 79 -20.80 -3.09 2.25
N ASP A 80 -20.75 -4.41 2.35
CA ASP A 80 -21.90 -5.29 2.12
C ASP A 80 -23.04 -5.01 3.14
N GLU A 81 -22.70 -4.53 4.35
CA GLU A 81 -23.63 -4.02 5.38
C GLU A 81 -24.01 -2.53 5.19
N GLY A 82 -23.74 -1.94 4.03
CA GLY A 82 -24.18 -0.60 3.66
C GLY A 82 -23.27 0.55 4.08
N ALA A 83 -22.00 0.28 4.44
CA ALA A 83 -21.03 1.36 4.62
C ALA A 83 -20.76 2.06 3.27
N SER A 84 -20.84 3.39 3.26
CA SER A 84 -20.56 4.22 2.08
C SER A 84 -19.05 4.37 1.80
N GLY A 85 -18.22 3.99 2.77
CA GLY A 85 -16.76 3.97 2.69
C GLY A 85 -16.16 3.36 3.95
N VAL A 86 -14.94 2.86 3.83
CA VAL A 86 -14.21 2.22 4.94
C VAL A 86 -12.87 2.92 5.14
N ILE A 87 -12.49 3.13 6.40
CA ILE A 87 -11.21 3.71 6.79
C ILE A 87 -10.45 2.68 7.61
N LEU A 88 -9.20 2.40 7.26
CA LEU A 88 -8.28 1.60 8.06
C LEU A 88 -7.18 2.51 8.61
N THR A 89 -7.07 2.57 9.94
CA THR A 89 -6.00 3.33 10.61
C THR A 89 -4.84 2.41 10.94
N GLN A 90 -3.61 2.83 10.61
CA GLN A 90 -2.41 2.02 10.79
C GLN A 90 -1.19 2.90 11.14
N GLY A 91 -0.12 2.28 11.69
CA GLY A 91 1.22 2.86 11.70
C GLY A 91 1.77 3.08 10.27
N THR A 92 2.65 4.08 10.13
CA THR A 92 3.05 4.60 8.82
C THR A 92 4.13 3.80 8.10
N ASP A 93 4.88 2.94 8.79
CA ASP A 93 6.08 2.29 8.21
C ASP A 93 5.76 1.33 7.07
N THR A 94 4.64 0.63 7.13
CA THR A 94 4.19 -0.33 6.10
C THR A 94 2.89 0.11 5.44
N LEU A 95 2.48 1.38 5.61
CA LEU A 95 1.19 1.89 5.14
C LEU A 95 1.07 1.79 3.61
N GLU A 96 2.15 2.08 2.88
CA GLU A 96 2.19 1.96 1.42
C GLU A 96 2.01 0.52 0.93
N GLU A 97 2.56 -0.45 1.66
CA GLU A 97 2.49 -1.88 1.35
C GLU A 97 1.09 -2.42 1.61
N SER A 98 0.53 -2.13 2.79
CA SER A 98 -0.85 -2.50 3.14
C SER A 98 -1.85 -1.89 2.17
N ALA A 99 -1.69 -0.60 1.83
CA ALA A 99 -2.56 0.08 0.89
C ALA A 99 -2.51 -0.59 -0.48
N PHE A 100 -1.31 -0.91 -0.97
CA PHE A 100 -1.14 -1.56 -2.25
C PHE A 100 -1.71 -2.99 -2.28
N LEU A 101 -1.51 -3.79 -1.23
CA LEU A 101 -2.11 -5.12 -1.13
C LEU A 101 -3.64 -5.04 -1.18
N CYS A 102 -4.25 -4.13 -0.40
CA CYS A 102 -5.69 -3.88 -0.48
C CYS A 102 -6.09 -3.40 -1.88
N ASP A 103 -5.28 -2.55 -2.52
CA ASP A 103 -5.57 -1.99 -3.85
C ASP A 103 -5.71 -3.07 -4.93
N LEU A 104 -4.87 -4.10 -4.86
CA LEU A 104 -4.88 -5.25 -5.77
C LEU A 104 -6.14 -6.09 -5.62
N LEU A 105 -6.81 -6.05 -4.48
CA LEU A 105 -7.87 -6.99 -4.12
C LEU A 105 -9.23 -6.30 -3.96
N TRP A 106 -9.28 -4.97 -3.81
CA TRP A 106 -10.50 -4.20 -3.60
C TRP A 106 -11.23 -3.90 -4.92
N ASP A 107 -12.35 -4.59 -5.12
CA ASP A 107 -13.21 -4.53 -6.30
C ASP A 107 -14.52 -3.75 -6.09
N ARG A 108 -14.67 -3.07 -4.94
CA ARG A 108 -15.88 -2.29 -4.63
C ARG A 108 -15.82 -0.87 -5.21
N ALA A 109 -16.99 -0.30 -5.46
CA ALA A 109 -17.11 1.09 -5.88
C ALA A 109 -16.84 2.06 -4.72
N GLU A 110 -17.14 1.65 -3.50
CA GLU A 110 -16.92 2.39 -2.27
C GLU A 110 -15.42 2.60 -2.01
N PRO A 111 -15.01 3.79 -1.53
CA PRO A 111 -13.61 4.04 -1.21
C PRO A 111 -13.18 3.24 0.03
N LEU A 112 -12.03 2.58 -0.09
CA LEU A 112 -11.27 2.08 1.06
C LEU A 112 -10.07 3.00 1.27
N ILE A 113 -10.00 3.63 2.44
CA ILE A 113 -9.00 4.64 2.76
C ILE A 113 -8.08 4.12 3.84
N LEU A 114 -6.78 4.11 3.59
CA LEU A 114 -5.78 3.89 4.62
C LEU A 114 -5.21 5.23 5.09
N MET A 115 -4.98 5.35 6.40
CA MET A 115 -4.44 6.58 6.96
C MET A 115 -3.64 6.30 8.23
N GLY A 116 -2.77 7.25 8.61
CA GLY A 116 -1.95 7.17 9.81
C GLY A 116 -1.53 8.55 10.33
N ALA A 117 -0.58 8.55 11.26
CA ALA A 117 0.06 9.75 11.79
C ALA A 117 1.55 9.50 12.00
N MET A 118 2.36 10.50 11.68
CA MET A 118 3.81 10.54 11.93
C MET A 118 4.11 10.96 13.37
N ARG A 119 3.27 11.80 13.97
CA ARG A 119 3.44 12.28 15.36
C ARG A 119 2.50 11.58 16.35
N THR A 120 2.93 11.49 17.61
CA THR A 120 2.08 11.00 18.71
C THR A 120 0.93 11.96 19.02
N PRO A 121 -0.21 11.49 19.55
CA PRO A 121 -1.35 12.37 19.84
C PRO A 121 -1.02 13.48 20.83
N GLU A 122 -0.04 13.29 21.71
CA GLU A 122 0.43 14.30 22.66
C GLU A 122 1.44 15.29 22.08
N SER A 123 1.94 15.05 20.86
CA SER A 123 2.91 15.92 20.23
C SER A 123 2.28 17.24 19.79
N ILE A 124 2.99 18.36 19.99
CA ILE A 124 2.58 19.65 19.42
C ILE A 124 2.52 19.51 17.90
N GLY A 125 1.39 19.90 17.31
CA GLY A 125 1.14 19.77 15.88
C GLY A 125 0.84 18.35 15.42
N ALA A 126 0.35 17.47 16.30
CA ALA A 126 -0.14 16.15 15.92
C ALA A 126 -1.25 16.24 14.87
N GLU A 127 -1.08 15.49 13.79
CA GLU A 127 -1.92 15.53 12.60
C GLU A 127 -2.93 14.38 12.51
N GLY A 128 -2.92 13.43 13.46
CA GLY A 128 -3.75 12.21 13.39
C GLY A 128 -5.25 12.48 13.28
N VAL A 129 -5.77 13.39 14.12
CA VAL A 129 -7.19 13.79 14.09
C VAL A 129 -7.54 14.48 12.76
N ARG A 130 -6.63 15.30 12.23
CA ARG A 130 -6.81 15.98 10.93
C ARG A 130 -6.83 14.98 9.78
N ASN A 131 -5.88 14.04 9.76
CA ASN A 131 -5.85 12.99 8.75
C ASN A 131 -7.11 12.11 8.82
N LEU A 132 -7.61 11.80 10.02
CA LEU A 132 -8.86 11.03 10.19
C LEU A 132 -10.07 11.81 9.68
N TYR A 133 -10.22 13.08 10.06
CA TYR A 133 -11.28 13.95 9.54
C TYR A 133 -11.28 13.97 8.01
N ASN A 134 -10.12 14.22 7.42
CA ASN A 134 -9.91 14.23 5.98
C ASN A 134 -10.25 12.89 5.32
N SER A 135 -9.90 11.78 5.98
CA SER A 135 -10.29 10.44 5.53
C SER A 135 -11.80 10.25 5.52
N ILE A 136 -12.53 10.79 6.51
CA ILE A 136 -13.99 10.76 6.54
C ILE A 136 -14.58 11.61 5.42
N ILE A 137 -14.07 12.83 5.19
CA ILE A 137 -14.49 13.69 4.07
C ILE A 137 -14.29 12.98 2.73
N CYS A 138 -13.16 12.31 2.57
CA CYS A 138 -12.87 11.51 1.39
C CYS A 138 -13.82 10.31 1.28
N ALA A 139 -14.12 9.61 2.37
CA ALA A 139 -15.00 8.44 2.38
C ALA A 139 -16.46 8.78 2.01
N ILE A 140 -16.97 9.95 2.43
CA ILE A 140 -18.35 10.38 2.12
C ILE A 140 -18.50 11.03 0.74
N SER A 141 -17.41 11.42 0.10
CA SER A 141 -17.44 12.14 -1.16
C SER A 141 -17.89 11.22 -2.31
N PRO A 142 -18.96 11.57 -3.06
CA PRO A 142 -19.38 10.78 -4.22
C PRO A 142 -18.29 10.67 -5.29
N ASN A 143 -17.43 11.69 -5.39
CA ASN A 143 -16.33 11.73 -6.34
C ASN A 143 -15.21 10.74 -5.99
N SER A 144 -15.22 10.16 -4.79
CA SER A 144 -14.26 9.14 -4.34
C SER A 144 -14.61 7.73 -4.82
N LYS A 145 -15.81 7.52 -5.37
CA LYS A 145 -16.23 6.20 -5.86
C LYS A 145 -15.43 5.75 -7.09
N ASN A 146 -15.25 4.43 -7.21
CA ASN A 146 -14.52 3.76 -8.29
C ASN A 146 -13.04 4.14 -8.37
N ARG A 147 -12.47 4.71 -7.29
CA ARG A 147 -11.07 5.10 -7.23
C ARG A 147 -10.18 4.08 -6.52
N GLY A 148 -10.78 3.02 -5.99
CA GLY A 148 -10.05 1.94 -5.32
C GLY A 148 -9.57 2.32 -3.94
N VAL A 149 -8.36 1.86 -3.62
CA VAL A 149 -7.73 2.14 -2.33
C VAL A 149 -6.93 3.42 -2.41
N MET A 150 -7.14 4.29 -1.42
CA MET A 150 -6.46 5.57 -1.32
C MET A 150 -5.73 5.68 0.02
N VAL A 151 -4.64 6.45 0.03
CA VAL A 151 -3.99 6.88 1.26
C VAL A 151 -4.24 8.37 1.46
N VAL A 152 -4.75 8.74 2.63
CA VAL A 152 -5.02 10.15 2.97
C VAL A 152 -4.10 10.58 4.11
N MET A 153 -3.15 11.47 3.78
CA MET A 153 -2.12 11.95 4.69
C MET A 153 -1.86 13.43 4.39
N ASN A 154 -1.76 14.27 5.42
CA ASN A 154 -1.34 15.67 5.28
C ASN A 154 -2.12 16.44 4.19
N ASP A 155 -3.45 16.43 4.30
CA ASP A 155 -4.41 17.03 3.35
C ASP A 155 -4.33 16.52 1.90
N THR A 156 -3.53 15.48 1.65
CA THR A 156 -3.24 14.94 0.32
C THR A 156 -3.87 13.57 0.17
N ILE A 157 -4.48 13.34 -1.00
CA ILE A 157 -5.04 12.04 -1.39
C ILE A 157 -4.07 11.41 -2.39
N HIS A 158 -3.66 10.18 -2.09
CA HIS A 158 -2.77 9.38 -2.92
C HIS A 158 -3.47 8.12 -3.40
N ALA A 159 -3.22 7.73 -4.66
CA ALA A 159 -3.59 6.40 -5.12
C ALA A 159 -2.62 5.38 -4.51
N ALA A 160 -3.12 4.27 -3.96
CA ALA A 160 -2.30 3.27 -3.28
C ALA A 160 -1.16 2.72 -4.16
N ARG A 161 -1.38 2.57 -5.47
CA ARG A 161 -0.34 2.16 -6.43
C ARG A 161 0.86 3.10 -6.53
N TRP A 162 0.69 4.39 -6.25
CA TRP A 162 1.74 5.40 -6.38
C TRP A 162 2.29 5.93 -5.07
N VAL A 163 1.56 5.77 -3.97
CA VAL A 163 1.98 6.33 -2.69
C VAL A 163 3.26 5.66 -2.15
N ARG A 164 4.20 6.44 -1.64
CA ARG A 164 5.36 5.96 -0.88
C ARG A 164 5.68 6.85 0.31
N LYS A 165 6.31 6.31 1.35
CA LYS A 165 6.88 7.05 2.48
C LYS A 165 8.31 7.47 2.14
N SER A 166 8.52 8.74 1.80
CA SER A 166 9.80 9.32 1.33
C SER A 166 10.76 9.70 2.46
N HIS A 167 10.25 9.89 3.67
CA HIS A 167 10.99 10.43 4.81
C HIS A 167 10.61 9.74 6.13
N SER A 168 11.60 9.50 7.00
CA SER A 168 11.42 8.81 8.29
C SER A 168 10.63 9.62 9.33
N LEU A 169 10.80 10.95 9.34
CA LEU A 169 10.24 11.86 10.37
C LEU A 169 9.23 12.93 9.91
N LEU A 170 9.32 13.43 8.67
CA LEU A 170 8.49 14.55 8.23
C LEU A 170 7.02 14.16 8.07
N VAL A 171 6.10 15.10 8.34
CA VAL A 171 4.65 14.86 8.18
C VAL A 171 4.25 14.76 6.70
N ASN A 172 4.90 15.53 5.84
CA ASN A 172 4.75 15.49 4.38
C ASN A 172 5.60 14.38 3.74
N THR A 173 5.66 13.21 4.36
CA THR A 173 6.48 12.07 3.89
C THR A 173 5.77 11.21 2.85
N PHE A 174 4.44 11.21 2.81
CA PHE A 174 3.72 10.42 1.82
C PHE A 174 3.69 11.20 0.49
N GLU A 175 4.33 10.62 -0.52
CA GLU A 175 4.50 11.21 -1.84
C GLU A 175 4.00 10.24 -2.91
N SER A 176 3.73 10.73 -4.12
CA SER A 176 3.39 9.91 -5.28
C SER A 176 4.14 10.44 -6.47
N ASP A 177 4.87 9.57 -7.17
CA ASP A 177 5.81 9.93 -8.25
C ASP A 177 5.14 10.84 -9.29
N GLY A 178 5.38 12.15 -9.14
CA GLY A 178 4.92 13.21 -10.02
C GLY A 178 3.43 13.58 -9.99
N LYS A 179 2.54 12.84 -9.31
CA LYS A 179 1.08 13.10 -9.36
C LYS A 179 0.35 12.77 -8.06
N THR A 180 0.16 13.80 -7.23
CA THR A 180 -0.91 13.81 -6.23
C THR A 180 -2.24 13.44 -6.89
N TYR A 181 -3.02 12.56 -6.26
CA TYR A 181 -4.28 12.12 -6.86
C TYR A 181 -5.40 13.15 -6.64
N GLY A 182 -5.38 13.79 -5.48
CA GLY A 182 -6.23 14.92 -5.15
C GLY A 182 -5.82 15.59 -3.84
N LEU A 183 -6.49 16.69 -3.51
CA LEU A 183 -6.32 17.43 -2.26
C LEU A 183 -7.63 17.49 -1.49
N ILE A 184 -7.51 17.76 -0.19
CA ILE A 184 -8.65 18.10 0.66
C ILE A 184 -8.51 19.56 1.06
N ALA A 185 -9.26 20.42 0.38
CA ALA A 185 -9.25 21.86 0.58
C ALA A 185 -10.60 22.30 1.15
N GLU A 186 -10.58 23.05 2.26
CA GLU A 186 -11.80 23.61 2.88
C GLU A 186 -12.92 22.59 3.14
N GLY A 187 -12.55 21.36 3.53
CA GLY A 187 -13.50 20.28 3.79
C GLY A 187 -14.10 19.66 2.53
N ARG A 188 -13.49 19.86 1.37
CA ARG A 188 -13.91 19.30 0.07
C ARG A 188 -12.78 18.50 -0.55
N VAL A 189 -13.17 17.43 -1.25
CA VAL A 189 -12.25 16.58 -2.00
C VAL A 189 -12.15 17.09 -3.43
N GLU A 190 -10.92 17.39 -3.86
CA GLU A 190 -10.60 17.88 -5.19
C GLU A 190 -9.64 16.91 -5.88
N TYR A 191 -10.14 16.12 -6.83
CA TYR A 191 -9.31 15.22 -7.63
C TYR A 191 -8.82 15.91 -8.89
N PHE A 192 -7.54 15.73 -9.22
CA PHE A 192 -6.96 16.30 -10.44
C PHE A 192 -7.24 15.48 -11.69
N TYR A 193 -7.66 14.22 -11.52
CA TYR A 193 -7.89 13.27 -12.60
C TYR A 193 -9.19 12.49 -12.38
N PRO A 194 -9.85 12.01 -13.46
CA PRO A 194 -10.95 11.04 -13.33
C PRO A 194 -10.46 9.73 -12.68
N PRO A 195 -11.36 8.86 -12.20
CA PRO A 195 -10.98 7.53 -11.76
C PRO A 195 -10.21 6.79 -12.87
N LEU A 196 -9.01 6.31 -12.54
CA LEU A 196 -8.18 5.56 -13.49
C LEU A 196 -8.63 4.11 -13.56
N TYR A 197 -8.37 3.45 -14.70
CA TYR A 197 -8.57 2.02 -14.81
C TYR A 197 -7.73 1.28 -13.77
N ARG A 198 -8.33 0.26 -13.16
CA ARG A 198 -7.71 -0.58 -12.13
C ARG A 198 -7.91 -2.04 -12.51
N LYS A 199 -6.81 -2.79 -12.55
CA LYS A 199 -6.86 -4.26 -12.53
C LYS A 199 -6.80 -4.74 -11.09
N THR A 200 -7.83 -5.48 -10.70
CA THR A 200 -7.92 -6.18 -9.42
C THR A 200 -7.77 -7.69 -9.64
N PHE A 201 -7.51 -8.42 -8.57
CA PHE A 201 -7.38 -9.86 -8.53
C PHE A 201 -8.35 -10.44 -7.50
N ASP A 202 -8.72 -11.70 -7.69
CA ASP A 202 -9.49 -12.44 -6.70
C ASP A 202 -8.71 -12.56 -5.39
N LEU A 203 -9.45 -12.65 -4.28
CA LEU A 203 -8.88 -12.93 -2.96
C LEU A 203 -8.17 -14.29 -2.99
N PRO A 204 -6.86 -14.37 -2.68
CA PRO A 204 -6.17 -15.64 -2.68
C PRO A 204 -6.76 -16.59 -1.63
N LYS A 205 -7.00 -17.84 -2.03
CA LYS A 205 -7.53 -18.89 -1.12
C LYS A 205 -6.48 -19.43 -0.15
N ARG A 206 -5.20 -19.22 -0.46
CA ARG A 206 -4.05 -19.57 0.37
C ARG A 206 -3.09 -18.39 0.41
N LEU A 207 -2.24 -18.36 1.43
CA LEU A 207 -1.30 -17.27 1.69
C LEU A 207 0.12 -17.83 1.95
N ASP A 208 0.39 -19.04 1.46
CA ASP A 208 1.61 -19.82 1.78
C ASP A 208 2.81 -19.49 0.88
N LYS A 209 2.61 -18.74 -0.21
CA LYS A 209 3.70 -18.35 -1.11
C LYS A 209 4.64 -17.35 -0.47
N LYS A 210 5.93 -17.51 -0.75
CA LYS A 210 6.99 -16.63 -0.24
C LYS A 210 7.72 -15.96 -1.38
N VAL A 211 7.76 -14.63 -1.34
CA VAL A 211 8.50 -13.82 -2.32
C VAL A 211 9.58 -13.05 -1.60
N PHE A 212 10.82 -13.31 -1.97
CA PHE A 212 11.98 -12.63 -1.41
C PHE A 212 12.27 -11.35 -2.17
N LEU A 213 12.68 -10.31 -1.44
CA LEU A 213 13.16 -9.05 -2.01
C LEU A 213 14.65 -8.93 -1.67
N TYR A 214 15.48 -8.86 -2.70
CA TYR A 214 16.91 -8.63 -2.59
C TYR A 214 17.25 -7.25 -3.15
N GLU A 215 17.99 -6.42 -2.41
CA GLU A 215 18.52 -5.17 -2.94
C GLU A 215 19.96 -5.36 -3.42
N GLU A 216 20.22 -4.99 -4.68
CA GLU A 216 21.57 -4.92 -5.22
C GLU A 216 22.38 -3.82 -4.53
N VAL A 217 23.59 -4.18 -4.13
CA VAL A 217 24.55 -3.28 -3.47
C VAL A 217 25.92 -3.38 -4.14
N LEU A 218 26.70 -2.31 -4.10
CA LEU A 218 28.05 -2.30 -4.66
C LEU A 218 28.89 -3.41 -4.01
N SER A 219 29.48 -4.28 -4.85
CA SER A 219 30.22 -5.47 -4.42
C SER A 219 29.39 -6.46 -3.59
N GLY A 220 28.08 -6.53 -3.84
CA GLY A 220 27.21 -7.56 -3.29
C GLY A 220 27.50 -8.94 -3.88
N GLY A 221 27.30 -9.99 -3.08
CA GLY A 221 27.45 -11.39 -3.49
C GLY A 221 26.13 -12.04 -3.91
N VAL A 222 26.23 -13.19 -4.58
CA VAL A 222 25.07 -13.94 -5.14
C VAL A 222 24.71 -15.20 -4.35
N GLU A 223 25.41 -15.49 -3.25
CA GLU A 223 25.27 -16.72 -2.46
C GLU A 223 23.86 -16.84 -1.85
N ILE A 224 23.24 -15.70 -1.54
CA ILE A 224 21.86 -15.68 -1.04
C ILE A 224 20.87 -16.29 -2.02
N ILE A 225 21.17 -16.27 -3.32
CA ILE A 225 20.30 -16.79 -4.36
C ILE A 225 20.18 -18.33 -4.27
N ASP A 226 21.21 -19.03 -3.78
CA ASP A 226 21.12 -20.47 -3.52
C ASP A 226 20.14 -20.81 -2.40
N TRP A 227 19.99 -19.93 -1.42
CA TRP A 227 18.96 -20.05 -0.38
C TRP A 227 17.58 -19.69 -0.92
N VAL A 228 17.48 -18.65 -1.77
CA VAL A 228 16.23 -18.26 -2.42
C VAL A 228 15.66 -19.41 -3.24
N GLU A 229 16.47 -20.04 -4.08
CA GLU A 229 16.04 -21.17 -4.92
C GLU A 229 15.38 -22.30 -4.11
N LYS A 230 15.89 -22.56 -2.90
CA LYS A 230 15.43 -23.67 -2.06
C LYS A 230 14.22 -23.34 -1.19
N THR A 231 13.93 -22.06 -0.96
CA THR A 231 13.02 -21.65 0.13
C THR A 231 11.91 -20.69 -0.29
N GLN A 232 11.99 -20.12 -1.48
CA GLN A 232 11.09 -19.08 -1.97
C GLN A 232 10.38 -19.51 -3.24
N ASP A 233 9.19 -18.97 -3.47
CA ASP A 233 8.38 -19.20 -4.66
C ASP A 233 8.58 -18.12 -5.73
N GLY A 234 9.26 -17.01 -5.39
CA GLY A 234 9.56 -15.92 -6.32
C GLY A 234 10.61 -14.97 -5.77
N LEU A 235 11.24 -14.21 -6.66
CA LEU A 235 12.28 -13.24 -6.33
C LEU A 235 11.98 -11.89 -6.98
N VAL A 236 12.08 -10.83 -6.19
CA VAL A 236 12.17 -9.44 -6.68
C VAL A 236 13.55 -8.90 -6.35
N ILE A 237 14.19 -8.26 -7.32
CA ILE A 237 15.46 -7.56 -7.14
C ILE A 237 15.24 -6.07 -7.27
N ALA A 238 15.74 -5.31 -6.29
CA ALA A 238 15.91 -3.87 -6.39
C ALA A 238 17.30 -3.58 -6.99
N GLY A 239 17.34 -3.44 -8.31
CA GLY A 239 18.56 -3.29 -9.11
C GLY A 239 19.11 -1.86 -9.11
N PHE A 240 20.35 -1.70 -9.56
CA PHE A 240 21.00 -0.40 -9.72
C PHE A 240 20.34 0.46 -10.79
N GLY A 241 20.33 1.78 -10.58
CA GLY A 241 19.89 2.74 -11.59
C GLY A 241 18.54 2.34 -12.17
N ALA A 242 18.46 2.17 -13.49
CA ALA A 242 17.22 1.82 -14.17
C ALA A 242 16.87 0.30 -14.15
N GLY A 243 17.27 -0.42 -13.10
CA GLY A 243 16.99 -1.86 -12.93
C GLY A 243 18.07 -2.78 -13.48
N HIS A 244 19.34 -2.48 -13.23
CA HIS A 244 20.47 -3.32 -13.64
C HIS A 244 21.03 -4.13 -12.47
N VAL A 245 21.73 -5.22 -12.78
CA VAL A 245 22.42 -6.07 -11.79
C VAL A 245 23.87 -6.31 -12.21
N SER A 246 24.68 -6.85 -11.30
CA SER A 246 26.04 -7.29 -11.66
C SER A 246 26.00 -8.45 -12.67
N ALA A 247 27.07 -8.64 -13.45
CA ALA A 247 27.14 -9.74 -14.40
C ALA A 247 27.00 -11.12 -13.72
N GLU A 248 27.61 -11.27 -12.54
CA GLU A 248 27.50 -12.49 -11.73
C GLU A 248 26.04 -12.76 -11.32
N MET A 249 25.34 -11.73 -10.83
CA MET A 249 23.93 -11.84 -10.50
C MET A 249 23.12 -12.22 -11.73
N ALA A 250 23.33 -11.57 -12.89
CA ALA A 250 22.61 -11.84 -14.13
C ALA A 250 22.68 -13.32 -14.55
N TYR A 251 23.85 -13.95 -14.43
CA TYR A 251 23.99 -15.38 -14.67
C TYR A 251 23.19 -16.21 -13.67
N LYS A 252 23.31 -15.89 -12.38
CA LYS A 252 22.63 -16.63 -11.31
C LYS A 252 21.10 -16.57 -11.45
N ILE A 253 20.56 -15.39 -11.68
CA ILE A 253 19.11 -15.17 -11.75
C ILE A 253 18.53 -15.64 -13.09
N GLY A 254 19.33 -15.66 -14.17
CA GLY A 254 18.92 -16.27 -15.44
C GLY A 254 18.67 -17.77 -15.31
N GLU A 255 19.48 -18.49 -14.52
CA GLU A 255 19.24 -19.90 -14.20
C GLU A 255 18.08 -20.08 -13.22
N LEU A 256 17.96 -19.19 -12.21
CA LEU A 256 16.86 -19.22 -11.25
C LEU A 256 15.49 -19.01 -11.92
N ASN A 257 15.41 -18.11 -12.91
CA ASN A 257 14.16 -17.74 -13.59
C ASN A 257 13.52 -18.92 -14.36
N LYS A 258 14.29 -19.98 -14.63
CA LYS A 258 13.77 -21.23 -15.20
C LYS A 258 12.98 -22.07 -14.18
N LYS A 259 13.10 -21.78 -12.88
CA LYS A 259 12.54 -22.54 -11.76
C LYS A 259 11.45 -21.76 -11.02
N ILE A 260 11.71 -20.48 -10.71
CA ILE A 260 10.76 -19.57 -10.04
C ILE A 260 10.78 -18.20 -10.74
N PRO A 261 9.68 -17.44 -10.75
CA PRO A 261 9.65 -16.13 -11.39
C PRO A 261 10.60 -15.13 -10.73
N VAL A 262 11.34 -14.41 -11.57
CA VAL A 262 12.22 -13.30 -11.16
C VAL A 262 11.74 -11.99 -11.78
N VAL A 263 11.62 -10.96 -10.95
CA VAL A 263 11.32 -9.58 -11.35
C VAL A 263 12.49 -8.67 -10.96
N VAL A 264 12.91 -7.78 -11.84
CA VAL A 264 13.91 -6.75 -11.54
C VAL A 264 13.26 -5.37 -11.61
N CYS A 265 13.28 -4.67 -10.48
CA CYS A 265 12.89 -3.27 -10.32
C CYS A 265 14.13 -2.38 -10.19
N THR A 266 13.93 -1.06 -10.21
CA THR A 266 14.93 -0.09 -9.78
C THR A 266 14.92 0.04 -8.26
N ARG A 267 16.10 0.20 -7.64
CA ARG A 267 16.24 0.67 -6.25
C ARG A 267 16.33 2.19 -6.14
N THR A 268 16.52 2.88 -7.27
CA THR A 268 16.40 4.34 -7.36
C THR A 268 14.91 4.63 -7.18
N THR A 269 14.56 5.07 -5.97
CA THR A 269 13.22 5.20 -5.39
C THR A 269 12.15 5.75 -6.35
N ASP A 270 12.55 6.56 -7.34
CA ASP A 270 11.72 7.18 -8.38
C ASP A 270 12.22 6.81 -9.79
N GLY A 271 11.30 6.79 -10.75
CA GLY A 271 11.53 6.46 -12.15
C GLY A 271 11.32 4.97 -12.48
N PRO A 272 11.17 4.63 -13.76
CA PRO A 272 10.93 3.26 -14.17
C PRO A 272 12.22 2.46 -14.37
N SER A 273 12.13 1.14 -14.29
CA SER A 273 13.07 0.28 -15.01
C SER A 273 12.94 0.50 -16.52
N VAL A 274 14.07 0.61 -17.22
CA VAL A 274 14.09 0.80 -18.68
C VAL A 274 14.05 -0.54 -19.41
N TYR A 275 13.83 -0.50 -20.73
CA TYR A 275 13.66 -1.71 -21.56
C TYR A 275 14.63 -1.83 -22.74
N GLN A 276 15.29 -0.76 -23.20
CA GLN A 276 16.02 -0.82 -24.47
C GLN A 276 17.19 0.19 -24.58
N THR A 277 17.84 0.48 -23.47
CA THR A 277 18.93 1.46 -23.38
C THR A 277 20.31 0.78 -23.44
N TYR A 278 20.56 -0.22 -22.58
CA TYR A 278 21.85 -0.87 -22.42
C TYR A 278 21.80 -2.38 -22.69
N GLY A 279 22.83 -2.90 -23.37
CA GLY A 279 22.95 -4.30 -23.79
C GLY A 279 24.09 -5.10 -23.18
N TYR A 280 24.75 -4.58 -22.13
CA TYR A 280 25.78 -5.34 -21.41
C TYR A 280 25.15 -6.40 -20.50
N ILE A 281 25.94 -7.40 -20.07
CA ILE A 281 25.44 -8.48 -19.19
C ILE A 281 24.95 -7.90 -17.86
N GLY A 282 23.69 -8.17 -17.50
CA GLY A 282 23.03 -7.59 -16.33
C GLY A 282 22.31 -6.27 -16.57
N ALA A 283 22.36 -5.72 -17.78
CA ALA A 283 21.47 -4.66 -18.23
C ALA A 283 20.10 -5.21 -18.65
N GLU A 284 19.10 -4.35 -18.76
CA GLU A 284 17.71 -4.68 -19.06
C GLU A 284 17.53 -5.51 -20.34
N ILE A 285 18.29 -5.25 -21.41
CA ILE A 285 18.16 -6.00 -22.67
C ILE A 285 18.63 -7.46 -22.46
N ASP A 286 19.75 -7.65 -21.75
CA ASP A 286 20.26 -8.98 -21.40
C ASP A 286 19.30 -9.70 -20.43
N LEU A 287 18.80 -9.00 -19.40
CA LEU A 287 17.88 -9.58 -18.43
C LEU A 287 16.56 -10.03 -19.09
N MET A 288 15.99 -9.22 -19.96
CA MET A 288 14.79 -9.61 -20.71
C MET A 288 15.05 -10.74 -21.70
N ALA A 289 16.23 -10.80 -22.33
CA ALA A 289 16.63 -11.94 -23.16
C ALA A 289 16.73 -13.25 -22.35
N ARG A 290 16.98 -13.16 -21.04
CA ARG A 290 16.91 -14.29 -20.07
C ARG A 290 15.49 -14.59 -19.57
N GLY A 291 14.48 -13.90 -20.11
CA GLY A 291 13.07 -14.05 -19.73
C GLY A 291 12.68 -13.38 -18.42
N ILE A 292 13.54 -12.53 -17.85
CA ILE A 292 13.29 -11.83 -16.59
C ILE A 292 12.33 -10.67 -16.85
N CYS A 293 11.36 -10.48 -15.94
CA CYS A 293 10.41 -9.38 -16.06
C CYS A 293 10.97 -8.10 -15.44
N MET A 294 10.99 -7.01 -16.19
CA MET A 294 11.30 -5.68 -15.64
C MET A 294 10.06 -5.10 -14.96
N GLY A 295 10.23 -4.51 -13.77
CA GLY A 295 9.14 -3.99 -12.93
C GLY A 295 8.52 -2.66 -13.39
N GLY A 296 9.11 -2.01 -14.40
CA GLY A 296 8.64 -0.72 -14.91
C GLY A 296 8.61 0.34 -13.80
N TYR A 297 7.46 1.02 -13.65
CA TYR A 297 7.25 2.05 -12.61
C TYR A 297 6.92 1.50 -11.22
N LEU A 298 6.78 0.19 -11.06
CA LEU A 298 6.41 -0.38 -9.77
C LEU A 298 7.66 -0.46 -8.88
N SER A 299 7.59 0.08 -7.66
CA SER A 299 8.65 -0.09 -6.68
C SER A 299 8.87 -1.56 -6.34
N GLU A 300 10.08 -1.90 -5.91
CA GLU A 300 10.48 -3.25 -5.51
C GLU A 300 9.57 -3.85 -4.43
N ARG A 301 9.12 -3.03 -3.46
CA ARG A 301 8.21 -3.45 -2.39
C ARG A 301 6.84 -3.83 -2.94
N LYS A 302 6.31 -3.02 -3.87
CA LYS A 302 5.00 -3.27 -4.49
C LYS A 302 5.07 -4.40 -5.52
N ALA A 303 6.15 -4.53 -6.27
CA ALA A 303 6.40 -5.66 -7.15
C ALA A 303 6.43 -6.99 -6.37
N ARG A 304 7.04 -7.00 -5.17
CA ARG A 304 7.03 -8.15 -4.26
C ARG A 304 5.61 -8.56 -3.86
N ILE A 305 4.77 -7.59 -3.53
CA ILE A 305 3.37 -7.82 -3.15
C ILE A 305 2.54 -8.31 -4.34
N LEU A 306 2.69 -7.69 -5.52
CA LEU A 306 2.00 -8.12 -6.73
C LEU A 306 2.37 -9.55 -7.11
N LEU A 307 3.66 -9.88 -7.10
CA LEU A 307 4.13 -11.24 -7.37
C LEU A 307 3.57 -12.23 -6.35
N TRP A 308 3.51 -11.84 -5.07
CA TRP A 308 2.90 -12.66 -4.02
C TRP A 308 1.40 -12.91 -4.29
N VAL A 309 0.63 -11.90 -4.70
CA VAL A 309 -0.80 -12.06 -5.07
C VAL A 309 -0.96 -13.00 -6.26
N ILE A 310 -0.13 -12.84 -7.29
CA ILE A 310 -0.15 -13.66 -8.51
C ILE A 310 0.13 -15.13 -8.18
N LEU A 311 1.18 -15.39 -7.41
CA LEU A 311 1.58 -16.75 -7.04
C LEU A 311 0.53 -17.46 -6.17
N ASN A 312 -0.07 -16.76 -5.20
CA ASN A 312 -1.11 -17.35 -4.34
C ASN A 312 -2.43 -17.59 -5.10
N ASN A 313 -2.66 -16.89 -6.21
CA ASN A 313 -3.78 -17.15 -7.12
C ASN A 313 -3.46 -18.16 -8.23
N HIS A 314 -2.25 -18.77 -8.23
CA HIS A 314 -1.81 -19.69 -9.28
C HIS A 314 -1.85 -19.08 -10.69
N LEU A 315 -1.63 -17.77 -10.78
CA LEU A 315 -1.52 -17.05 -12.05
C LEU A 315 -0.08 -17.08 -12.55
N ASP A 316 0.10 -16.91 -13.85
CA ASP A 316 1.42 -16.83 -14.48
C ASP A 316 1.96 -15.38 -14.53
N MET A 317 3.18 -15.24 -15.06
CA MET A 317 3.81 -13.93 -15.23
C MET A 317 3.13 -13.04 -16.28
N GLN A 318 2.21 -13.56 -17.09
CA GLN A 318 1.42 -12.71 -17.98
C GLN A 318 0.50 -11.81 -17.17
N ALA A 319 -0.09 -12.32 -16.07
CA ALA A 319 -0.89 -11.50 -15.16
C ALA A 319 -0.09 -10.33 -14.55
N PHE A 320 1.20 -10.55 -14.25
CA PHE A 320 2.12 -9.50 -13.76
C PHE A 320 2.32 -8.42 -14.83
N LYS A 321 2.66 -8.84 -16.05
CA LYS A 321 2.90 -7.94 -17.19
C LYS A 321 1.66 -7.14 -17.55
N ASP A 322 0.49 -7.78 -17.57
CA ASP A 322 -0.78 -7.10 -17.82
C ASP A 322 -1.06 -6.04 -16.75
N TYR A 323 -0.75 -6.30 -15.48
CA TYR A 323 -0.91 -5.30 -14.43
C TYR A 323 -0.02 -4.10 -14.68
N LEU A 324 1.26 -4.31 -15.05
CA LEU A 324 2.18 -3.23 -15.37
C LEU A 324 1.67 -2.35 -16.52
N GLN A 325 1.02 -2.95 -17.53
CA GLN A 325 0.42 -2.21 -18.63
C GLN A 325 -0.72 -1.29 -18.18
N THR A 326 -1.32 -1.51 -17.00
CA THR A 326 -2.34 -0.61 -16.43
C THR A 326 -1.77 0.60 -15.71
N LEU A 327 -0.46 0.64 -15.48
CA LEU A 327 0.19 1.72 -14.74
C LEU A 327 0.34 3.00 -15.58
N VAL A 328 0.48 2.85 -16.88
CA VAL A 328 0.67 3.96 -17.83
C VAL A 328 -0.36 3.85 -18.94
N CYS A 329 -0.93 4.99 -19.34
CA CYS A 329 -1.94 5.07 -20.41
C CYS A 329 -1.33 5.66 -21.69
#